data_AF-A0A959VZP9-F1
#
_entry.id   AF-A0A959VZP9-F1
#
_cell.length_a   1.000
_cell.length_b   1.000
_cell.length_c   1.000
_cell.angle_alpha   90.00
_cell.angle_beta   90.00
_cell.angle_gamma   90.00
#
_symmetry.space_group_name_H-M   'P 1'
#
loop_
_entity.id
_entity.type
_entity.pdbx_description
1 polymer ?
#
loop_
_entity_poly.entity_id
_entity_poly.type
_entity_poly.pdbx_seq_one_letter_code
_entity_poly.pdbx_strand_id
1 'polypeptide(L)'
;MTRSLRKTRRDFPRGGFGDFDALELQVLVSVAELEPTSPTKVADNILVEQNSVSEPIAALTKRGLLSVEPDLGDKRRKLITVTQQGADLLREYKASL
;
A
#
# COMPACT_ATOMS: atom_id res chain seq x y z
N MET A 1 -11.96 35.50 16.66
CA MET A 1 -13.29 34.89 16.47
C MET A 1 -13.13 33.66 15.60
N THR A 2 -12.95 32.48 16.20
CA THR A 2 -12.69 31.23 15.48
C THR A 2 -13.71 30.20 15.94
N ARG A 3 -14.66 29.85 15.06
CA ARG A 3 -15.68 28.83 15.34
C ARG A 3 -15.76 27.94 14.09
N SER A 4 -14.96 26.86 14.09
CA SER A 4 -15.38 25.51 14.46
C SER A 4 -16.24 24.85 13.38
N LEU A 5 -15.61 23.93 12.65
CA LEU A 5 -16.26 22.70 12.24
C LEU A 5 -15.42 21.52 12.74
N ARG A 6 -15.97 20.85 13.77
CA ARG A 6 -15.56 19.53 14.23
C ARG A 6 -15.60 18.56 13.06
N LYS A 7 -14.49 17.86 12.76
CA LYS A 7 -14.54 16.47 12.28
C LYS A 7 -13.40 15.66 12.89
N THR A 8 -13.75 14.95 13.95
CA THR A 8 -13.07 13.82 14.58
C THR A 8 -12.93 12.66 13.57
N ARG A 9 -11.87 11.82 13.65
CA ARG A 9 -10.88 11.50 12.57
C ARG A 9 -9.78 12.57 12.39
N ARG A 10 -9.65 13.43 13.40
CA ARG A 10 -8.49 14.30 13.63
C ARG A 10 -7.25 13.43 13.83
N ASP A 11 -6.29 13.62 12.94
CA ASP A 11 -4.86 13.57 13.20
C ASP A 11 -4.25 12.16 13.40
N PHE A 12 -3.71 11.59 12.31
CA PHE A 12 -2.91 10.34 12.24
C PHE A 12 -1.93 10.22 13.41
N PRO A 13 -2.10 9.27 14.35
CA PRO A 13 -1.33 9.30 15.59
C PRO A 13 0.11 8.77 15.49
N ARG A 14 0.45 7.92 14.48
CA ARG A 14 1.81 7.40 14.22
C ARG A 14 1.97 6.86 12.76
N GLY A 15 2.65 7.57 11.85
CA GLY A 15 3.43 6.94 10.76
C GLY A 15 2.85 6.78 9.33
N GLY A 16 2.01 7.69 8.82
CA GLY A 16 1.66 7.76 7.38
C GLY A 16 2.57 8.74 6.58
N PHE A 17 2.36 8.84 5.26
CA PHE A 17 3.07 9.78 4.35
C PHE A 17 2.08 10.32 3.30
N GLY A 18 1.92 11.65 3.24
CA GLY A 18 0.92 12.28 2.37
C GLY A 18 -0.50 11.79 2.65
N ASP A 19 -1.21 11.38 1.59
CA ASP A 19 -2.58 10.84 1.64
C ASP A 19 -2.64 9.31 1.84
N PHE A 20 -1.54 8.69 2.30
CA PHE A 20 -1.42 7.25 2.48
C PHE A 20 -1.34 6.89 3.96
N ASP A 21 -2.15 5.91 4.35
CA ASP A 21 -2.05 5.37 5.70
C ASP A 21 -0.83 4.44 5.86
N ALA A 22 -0.51 4.12 7.11
CA ALA A 22 0.66 3.32 7.43
C ALA A 22 0.63 1.92 6.80
N LEU A 23 -0.56 1.31 6.67
CA LEU A 23 -0.70 -0.03 6.12
C LEU A 23 -0.59 -0.01 4.60
N GLU A 24 -1.17 1.00 3.93
CA GLU A 24 -0.96 1.26 2.51
C GLU A 24 0.54 1.43 2.19
N LEU A 25 1.29 2.18 3.01
CA LEU A 25 2.73 2.33 2.82
C LEU A 25 3.51 1.04 3.07
N GLN A 26 3.20 0.30 4.15
CA GLN A 26 3.83 -0.99 4.43
C GLN A 26 3.60 -1.99 3.31
N VAL A 27 2.38 -2.05 2.77
CA VAL A 27 2.05 -2.89 1.60
C VAL A 27 2.86 -2.45 0.38
N LEU A 28 2.94 -1.15 0.09
CA LEU A 28 3.70 -0.65 -1.06
C LEU A 28 5.20 -0.96 -0.96
N VAL A 29 5.80 -0.75 0.22
CA VAL A 29 7.21 -1.11 0.49
C VAL A 29 7.43 -2.61 0.34
N SER A 30 6.58 -3.42 0.98
CA SER A 30 6.65 -4.88 0.94
C SER A 30 6.54 -5.43 -0.49
N VAL A 31 5.65 -4.88 -1.31
CA VAL A 31 5.54 -5.26 -2.73
C VAL A 31 6.81 -4.90 -3.50
N ALA A 32 7.34 -3.69 -3.32
CA ALA A 32 8.55 -3.26 -4.01
C ALA A 32 9.80 -4.08 -3.63
N GLU A 33 9.83 -4.69 -2.45
CA GLU A 33 10.92 -5.57 -2.00
C GLU A 33 10.79 -7.00 -2.53
N LEU A 34 9.55 -7.48 -2.75
CA LEU A 34 9.25 -8.88 -3.07
C LEU A 34 8.87 -9.13 -4.53
N GLU A 35 8.69 -8.08 -5.33
CA GLU A 35 8.07 -8.18 -6.66
C GLU A 35 8.82 -9.10 -7.65
N PRO A 36 8.08 -9.89 -8.46
CA PRO A 36 6.63 -10.08 -8.44
C PRO A 36 6.19 -10.93 -7.24
N THR A 37 5.14 -10.50 -6.53
CA THR A 37 4.68 -11.12 -5.27
C THR A 37 3.18 -11.44 -5.27
N SER A 38 2.66 -11.98 -4.17
CA SER A 38 1.23 -12.30 -3.98
C SER A 38 0.68 -11.65 -2.70
N PRO A 39 -0.66 -11.46 -2.57
CA PRO A 39 -1.25 -10.92 -1.35
C PRO A 39 -0.85 -11.68 -0.08
N THR A 40 -0.74 -13.01 -0.17
CA THR A 40 -0.31 -13.86 0.96
C THR A 40 1.11 -13.51 1.40
N LYS A 41 2.06 -13.46 0.45
CA LYS A 41 3.46 -13.13 0.77
C LYS A 41 3.61 -11.72 1.32
N VAL A 42 2.81 -10.77 0.84
CA VAL A 42 2.81 -9.40 1.35
C VAL A 42 2.33 -9.36 2.80
N ALA A 43 1.25 -10.06 3.12
CA ALA A 43 0.71 -10.15 4.47
C ALA A 43 1.70 -10.82 5.43
N ASP A 44 2.32 -11.93 4.99
CA ASP A 44 3.36 -12.63 5.75
C ASP A 44 4.56 -11.71 6.03
N ASN A 45 5.01 -10.94 5.03
CA ASN A 45 6.18 -10.06 5.18
C ASN A 45 5.95 -8.90 6.16
N ILE A 46 4.73 -8.34 6.21
CA ILE A 46 4.39 -7.26 7.13
C ILE A 46 3.73 -7.76 8.43
N LEU A 47 3.70 -9.09 8.64
CA LEU A 47 3.20 -9.76 9.85
C LEU A 47 1.74 -9.43 10.19
N VAL A 48 0.87 -9.42 9.18
CA VAL A 48 -0.58 -9.22 9.34
C VAL A 48 -1.39 -10.35 8.73
N GLU A 49 -2.67 -10.41 9.07
CA GLU A 49 -3.61 -11.36 8.46
C GLU A 49 -3.81 -11.06 6.96
N GLN A 50 -3.95 -12.11 6.14
CA GLN A 50 -4.13 -11.96 4.69
C GLN A 50 -5.37 -11.12 4.31
N ASN A 51 -6.42 -11.17 5.12
CA ASN A 51 -7.62 -10.37 4.91
C ASN A 51 -7.36 -8.86 5.08
N SER A 52 -6.30 -8.48 5.80
CA SER A 52 -5.99 -7.10 6.15
C SER A 52 -5.29 -6.35 5.01
N VAL A 53 -4.65 -7.06 4.08
CA VAL A 53 -3.94 -6.42 2.95
C VAL A 53 -4.80 -6.25 1.69
N SER A 54 -5.97 -6.87 1.63
CA SER A 54 -6.81 -6.87 0.44
C SER A 54 -7.32 -5.47 0.07
N GLU A 55 -7.78 -4.70 1.05
CA GLU A 55 -8.26 -3.33 0.85
C GLU A 55 -7.11 -2.35 0.50
N PRO A 56 -5.97 -2.34 1.22
CA PRO A 56 -4.80 -1.56 0.82
C PRO A 56 -4.29 -1.85 -0.59
N ILE A 57 -4.17 -3.14 -0.97
CA ILE A 57 -3.75 -3.52 -2.33
C ILE A 57 -4.72 -2.97 -3.37
N ALA A 58 -6.03 -3.08 -3.13
CA ALA A 58 -7.05 -2.54 -4.04
C ALA A 58 -6.99 -1.01 -4.15
N ALA A 59 -6.80 -0.32 -3.02
CA ALA A 59 -6.67 1.13 -2.97
C ALA A 59 -5.43 1.62 -3.74
N LEU A 60 -4.27 1.01 -3.51
CA LEU A 60 -3.01 1.34 -4.19
C LEU A 60 -3.08 1.04 -5.70
N THR A 61 -3.72 -0.07 -6.08
CA THR A 61 -3.95 -0.42 -7.49
C THR A 61 -4.85 0.61 -8.16
N LYS A 62 -5.94 1.02 -7.51
CA LYS A 62 -6.85 2.06 -8.01
C LYS A 62 -6.16 3.41 -8.18
N ARG A 63 -5.19 3.71 -7.31
CA ARG A 63 -4.35 4.92 -7.39
C ARG A 63 -3.19 4.79 -8.40
N GLY A 64 -3.04 3.66 -9.07
CA GLY A 64 -2.00 3.43 -10.08
C GLY A 64 -0.61 3.13 -9.52
N LEU A 65 -0.48 2.84 -8.22
CA LEU A 65 0.81 2.59 -7.56
C LEU A 65 1.24 1.12 -7.60
N LEU A 66 0.27 0.21 -7.72
CA LEU A 66 0.48 -1.22 -7.90
C LEU A 66 -0.18 -1.70 -9.20
N SER A 67 0.41 -2.70 -9.83
CA SER A 67 -0.24 -3.49 -10.89
C SER A 67 -0.56 -4.88 -10.36
N VAL A 68 -1.74 -5.39 -10.71
CA VAL A 68 -2.21 -6.72 -10.32
C VAL A 68 -2.63 -7.48 -11.57
N GLU A 69 -1.91 -8.55 -11.88
CA GLU A 69 -2.16 -9.40 -13.05
C GLU A 69 -2.42 -10.86 -12.63
N PRO A 70 -3.24 -11.61 -13.36
CA PRO A 70 -3.37 -13.04 -13.15
C PRO A 70 -2.07 -13.75 -13.52
N ASP A 71 -1.63 -14.71 -12.71
CA ASP A 71 -0.49 -15.57 -13.02
C ASP A 71 -0.83 -16.46 -14.25
N LEU A 72 0.06 -16.47 -15.24
CA LEU A 72 -0.12 -17.24 -16.49
C LEU A 72 -0.01 -18.75 -16.26
N GLY A 73 0.70 -19.20 -15.21
CA GLY A 73 0.84 -20.62 -14.85
C GLY A 73 -0.31 -21.15 -13.99
N ASP A 74 -0.93 -20.27 -13.20
CA ASP A 74 -2.11 -20.58 -12.38
C ASP A 74 -2.99 -19.33 -12.25
N LYS A 75 -3.98 -19.19 -13.13
CA LYS A 75 -4.86 -18.01 -13.21
C LYS A 75 -5.64 -17.71 -11.91
N ARG A 76 -5.65 -18.63 -10.94
CA ARG A 76 -6.23 -18.40 -9.62
C ARG A 76 -5.32 -17.54 -8.73
N ARG A 77 -4.07 -17.37 -9.10
CA ARG A 77 -3.08 -16.54 -8.38
C ARG A 77 -3.01 -15.15 -9.00
N LYS A 78 -2.81 -14.17 -8.14
CA LYS A 78 -2.55 -12.78 -8.52
C LYS A 78 -1.08 -12.49 -8.29
N LEU A 79 -0.43 -11.92 -9.31
CA LEU A 79 0.90 -11.35 -9.23
C LEU A 79 0.77 -9.85 -9.05
N ILE A 80 1.45 -9.33 -8.04
CA ILE A 80 1.48 -7.91 -7.69
C ILE A 80 2.88 -7.39 -7.96
N THR A 81 2.95 -6.25 -8.63
CA THR A 81 4.18 -5.50 -8.92
C THR A 81 3.96 -4.03 -8.60
N VAL A 82 5.04 -3.31 -8.26
CA VAL A 82 5.03 -1.86 -8.12
C VAL A 82 5.04 -1.23 -9.51
N THR A 83 4.27 -0.16 -9.69
CA THR A 83 4.36 0.63 -10.93
C THR A 83 5.50 1.63 -10.82
N GLN A 84 5.86 2.26 -11.94
CA GLN A 84 6.80 3.37 -11.94
C GLN A 84 6.37 4.50 -10.99
N GLN A 85 5.07 4.82 -10.96
CA GLN A 85 4.51 5.84 -10.06
C GLN A 85 4.63 5.42 -8.58
N GLY A 86 4.39 4.15 -8.27
CA GLY A 86 4.62 3.60 -6.93
C GLY A 86 6.09 3.69 -6.51
N ALA A 87 7.02 3.40 -7.43
CA ALA A 87 8.45 3.50 -7.17
C ALA A 87 8.92 4.95 -6.96
N ASP A 88 8.35 5.91 -7.70
CA ASP A 88 8.62 7.34 -7.51
C ASP A 88 8.15 7.81 -6.13
N LEU A 89 6.94 7.42 -5.72
CA LEU A 89 6.42 7.73 -4.37
C LEU A 89 7.30 7.15 -3.26
N LEU A 90 7.77 5.90 -3.42
CA LEU A 90 8.69 5.29 -2.44
C LEU A 90 10.03 6.02 -2.38
N ARG A 91 10.51 6.61 -3.48
CA ARG A 91 11.72 7.45 -3.49
C ARG A 91 11.48 8.75 -2.72
N GLU A 92 10.35 9.42 -2.93
CA GLU A 92 9.97 10.61 -2.18
C GLU A 92 9.84 10.33 -0.68
N TYR A 93 9.16 9.24 -0.33
CA TYR A 93 9.02 8.78 1.06
C TYR A 93 10.39 8.55 1.71
N LYS A 94 11.29 7.81 1.06
CA LYS A 94 12.65 7.55 1.57
C LYS A 94 13.49 8.82 1.74
N ALA A 95 13.30 9.81 0.86
CA ALA A 95 13.99 11.09 0.95
C ALA A 95 13.47 11.99 2.09
N SER A 96 12.29 11.68 2.64
CA SER A 96 11.67 12.42 3.74
C SER A 96 11.97 11.86 5.14
N LEU A 97 12.61 10.69 5.22
CA LEU A 97 13.08 10.05 6.45
C LEU A 97 14.43 10.62 6.89
#